data_AF-A0A5C3NP50-F1
#
_entry.id   AF-A0A5C3NP50-F1
#
_cell.length_a   1.000
_cell.length_b   1.000
_cell.length_c   1.000
_cell.angle_alpha   90.00
_cell.angle_beta   90.00
_cell.angle_gamma   90.00
#
_symmetry.space_group_name_H-M   'P 1'
#
loop_
_entity.id
_entity.type
_entity.pdbx_description
1 polymer ?
#
loop_
_entity_poly.entity_id
_entity_poly.type
_entity_poly.pdbx_seq_one_letter_code
_entity_poly.pdbx_strand_id
1 'polypeptide(L)'
;MGCSPFFAATGCHPVLPLDVFEATYLMPAPDHLVSTTDLIGARARALARRQQDLEVIYSKVYEARLAAARQLERDHTTTIRDFDFQRGALVLMRNTAIEKSLNRKMRPRYLGPY
;
A
#
# COMPACT_ATOMS: atom_id res chain seq x y z
N MET A 1 -16.85 -3.76 -4.46
CA MET A 1 -15.47 -3.29 -4.71
C MET A 1 -14.88 -4.18 -5.79
N GLY A 2 -15.18 -3.96 -7.07
CA GLY A 2 -14.92 -4.91 -8.18
C GLY A 2 -13.45 -5.29 -8.47
N CYS A 3 -12.52 -5.13 -7.53
CA CYS A 3 -11.14 -5.64 -7.59
C CYS A 3 -10.64 -6.12 -6.22
N SER A 4 -9.60 -6.99 -6.22
CA SER A 4 -8.99 -7.49 -4.98
C SER A 4 -8.42 -6.36 -4.13
N PRO A 5 -8.38 -6.53 -2.79
CA PRO A 5 -7.65 -5.62 -1.92
C PRO A 5 -6.20 -5.42 -2.39
N PHE A 6 -5.56 -6.51 -2.84
CA PHE A 6 -4.23 -6.48 -3.43
C PHE A 6 -4.16 -5.54 -4.66
N PHE A 7 -5.09 -5.67 -5.60
CA PHE A 7 -5.14 -4.82 -6.78
C PHE A 7 -5.43 -3.36 -6.42
N ALA A 8 -6.33 -3.10 -5.47
CA ALA A 8 -6.63 -1.76 -5.00
C ALA A 8 -5.40 -1.08 -4.37
N ALA A 9 -4.58 -1.86 -3.65
CA ALA A 9 -3.36 -1.35 -3.02
C ALA A 9 -2.18 -1.20 -3.99
N THR A 10 -2.01 -2.12 -4.94
CA THR A 10 -0.78 -2.19 -5.75
C THR A 10 -0.97 -1.76 -7.20
N GLY A 11 -2.20 -1.77 -7.72
CA GLY A 11 -2.49 -1.64 -9.14
C GLY A 11 -2.11 -2.88 -9.96
N CYS A 12 -1.56 -3.91 -9.33
CA CYS A 12 -1.10 -5.13 -9.99
C CYS A 12 -2.11 -6.25 -9.81
N HIS A 13 -2.29 -7.07 -10.86
CA HIS A 13 -3.08 -8.29 -10.72
C HIS A 13 -2.37 -9.28 -9.79
N PRO A 14 -3.14 -9.94 -8.91
CA PRO A 14 -2.59 -10.91 -7.99
C PRO A 14 -2.00 -12.12 -8.72
N VAL A 15 -0.83 -12.57 -8.27
CA VAL A 15 -0.10 -13.70 -8.89
C VAL A 15 -0.01 -14.88 -7.93
N LEU A 16 -0.07 -14.64 -6.62
CA LEU A 16 -0.05 -15.70 -5.62
C LEU A 16 -1.44 -16.35 -5.53
N PRO A 17 -1.52 -17.67 -5.30
CA PRO A 17 -2.80 -18.37 -5.18
C PRO A 17 -3.76 -17.72 -4.18
N LEU A 18 -3.26 -17.29 -3.03
CA LEU A 18 -4.05 -16.59 -2.01
C LEU A 18 -4.68 -15.30 -2.56
N ASP A 19 -3.87 -14.49 -3.23
CA ASP A 19 -4.33 -13.22 -3.81
C ASP A 19 -5.32 -13.44 -4.97
N VAL A 20 -5.20 -14.56 -5.70
CA VAL A 20 -6.14 -14.98 -6.77
C VAL A 20 -7.49 -15.44 -6.18
N PHE A 21 -7.47 -16.15 -5.04
CA PHE A 21 -8.69 -16.51 -4.31
C PHE A 21 -9.41 -15.24 -3.84
N GLU A 22 -8.71 -14.27 -3.27
CA GLU A 22 -9.27 -12.99 -2.85
C GLU A 22 -9.86 -12.17 -4.03
N ALA A 23 -9.22 -12.22 -5.20
CA ALA A 23 -9.75 -11.57 -6.41
C ALA A 23 -11.03 -12.21 -6.95
N THR A 24 -11.28 -13.47 -6.61
CA THR A 24 -12.46 -14.19 -7.10
C THR A 24 -13.68 -13.95 -6.20
N TYR A 25 -13.46 -13.52 -4.95
CA TYR A 25 -14.48 -13.36 -3.91
C TYR A 25 -14.95 -11.91 -3.70
N LEU A 26 -15.09 -11.15 -4.78
CA LEU A 26 -15.43 -9.72 -4.72
C LEU A 26 -16.91 -9.40 -4.79
N MET A 27 -17.74 -10.43 -4.98
CA MET A 27 -19.17 -10.33 -4.80
C MET A 27 -19.52 -10.77 -3.37
N PRO A 28 -20.53 -10.13 -2.74
CA PRO A 28 -21.02 -10.60 -1.45
C PRO A 28 -21.36 -12.09 -1.55
N ALA A 29 -21.10 -12.82 -0.47
CA ALA A 29 -21.51 -14.22 -0.38
C ALA A 29 -23.02 -14.29 -0.63
N PRO A 30 -23.49 -15.22 -1.46
CA PRO A 30 -24.91 -15.33 -1.72
C PRO A 30 -25.63 -15.86 -0.47
N ASP A 31 -26.78 -15.27 -0.14
CA ASP A 31 -27.59 -15.63 1.03
C ASP A 31 -28.31 -16.99 0.86
N HIS A 32 -28.34 -17.53 -0.36
CA HIS A 32 -29.01 -18.76 -0.74
C HIS A 32 -28.25 -19.44 -1.88
N LEU A 33 -28.59 -20.70 -2.16
CA LEU A 33 -28.02 -21.43 -3.31
C LEU A 33 -28.47 -20.75 -4.61
N VAL A 34 -27.49 -20.26 -5.37
CA VAL A 34 -27.72 -19.54 -6.63
C VAL A 34 -27.57 -20.51 -7.80
N SER A 35 -28.46 -20.42 -8.78
CA SER A 35 -28.35 -21.22 -10.00
C SER A 35 -27.10 -20.82 -10.79
N THR A 36 -26.54 -21.74 -11.59
CA THR A 36 -25.37 -21.45 -12.42
C THR A 36 -25.63 -20.29 -13.40
N THR A 37 -26.85 -20.18 -13.92
CA THR A 37 -27.26 -19.08 -14.82
C THR A 37 -27.25 -17.73 -14.12
N ASP A 38 -27.74 -17.66 -12.88
CA ASP A 38 -27.75 -16.41 -12.12
C ASP A 38 -26.33 -15.98 -11.72
N LEU A 39 -25.45 -16.94 -11.42
CA LEU A 39 -24.02 -16.67 -11.17
C LEU A 39 -23.34 -16.07 -12.41
N ILE A 40 -23.60 -16.62 -13.60
CA ILE A 40 -23.05 -16.10 -14.85
C ILE A 40 -23.59 -14.68 -15.11
N GLY A 41 -24.89 -14.45 -14.94
CA GLY A 41 -25.51 -13.13 -15.11
C GLY A 41 -25.01 -12.09 -14.11
N ALA A 42 -24.77 -12.47 -12.85
CA ALA A 42 -24.15 -11.60 -11.85
C ALA A 42 -22.71 -11.24 -12.23
N ARG A 43 -21.92 -12.23 -12.66
CA ARG A 43 -20.53 -12.00 -13.11
C ARG A 43 -20.45 -11.10 -14.34
N ALA A 44 -21.33 -11.28 -15.33
CA ALA A 44 -21.37 -10.42 -16.52
C ALA A 44 -21.66 -8.95 -16.16
N ARG A 45 -22.62 -8.71 -15.24
CA ARG A 45 -22.93 -7.37 -14.74
C ARG A 45 -21.75 -6.75 -13.97
N ALA A 46 -21.03 -7.54 -13.17
CA ALA A 46 -19.84 -7.08 -12.48
C ALA A 46 -18.71 -6.70 -13.45
N LEU A 47 -18.46 -7.53 -14.47
CA LEU A 47 -17.46 -7.27 -15.50
C LEU A 47 -17.80 -6.01 -16.32
N ALA A 48 -19.07 -5.79 -16.64
CA ALA A 48 -19.51 -4.61 -17.40
C ALA A 48 -19.23 -3.29 -16.65
N ARG A 49 -19.35 -3.27 -15.32
CA ARG A 49 -19.11 -2.08 -14.48
C ARG A 49 -17.67 -1.94 -13.99
N ARG A 50 -16.83 -2.95 -14.23
CA ARG A 50 -15.49 -3.07 -13.63
C ARG A 50 -14.64 -1.82 -13.80
N GLN A 51 -14.63 -1.20 -14.98
CA GLN A 51 -13.77 -0.04 -15.24
C GLN A 51 -14.17 1.17 -14.38
N GLN A 52 -15.47 1.45 -14.30
CA GLN A 52 -16.01 2.53 -13.48
C GLN A 52 -15.77 2.28 -11.99
N ASP A 53 -15.99 1.04 -11.54
CA ASP A 53 -15.73 0.64 -10.15
C ASP A 53 -14.24 0.80 -9.79
N LEU A 54 -13.33 0.47 -10.72
CA LEU A 54 -11.89 0.62 -10.53
C LEU A 54 -11.47 2.08 -10.41
N GLU A 55 -12.03 2.97 -11.23
CA GLU A 55 -11.76 4.41 -11.15
C GLU A 55 -12.17 4.98 -9.78
N VAL A 56 -13.35 4.59 -9.28
CA VAL A 56 -13.84 4.99 -7.96
C VAL A 56 -12.96 4.44 -6.83
N ILE A 57 -12.47 3.20 -6.96
CA ILE A 57 -11.57 2.62 -5.96
C ILE A 57 -10.24 3.36 -5.96
N TYR A 58 -9.68 3.60 -7.14
CA TYR A 58 -8.42 4.31 -7.30
C TYR A 58 -8.48 5.70 -6.67
N SER A 59 -9.52 6.48 -6.97
CA SER A 59 -9.67 7.83 -6.42
C SER A 59 -9.75 7.82 -4.88
N LYS A 60 -10.56 6.92 -4.31
CA LYS A 60 -10.69 6.79 -2.84
C LYS A 60 -9.39 6.37 -2.17
N VAL A 61 -8.68 5.38 -2.72
CA VAL A 61 -7.40 4.91 -2.18
C VAL A 61 -6.37 6.03 -2.27
N TYR A 62 -6.36 6.79 -3.36
CA TYR A 62 -5.46 7.92 -3.55
C TYR A 62 -5.75 9.04 -2.54
N GLU A 63 -7.00 9.42 -2.35
CA GLU A 63 -7.42 10.39 -1.32
C GLU A 63 -7.02 9.96 0.08
N ALA A 64 -7.25 8.69 0.44
CA ALA A 64 -6.85 8.14 1.72
C ALA A 64 -5.33 8.18 1.93
N ARG A 65 -4.54 7.90 0.88
CA ARG A 65 -3.06 8.02 0.92
C ARG A 65 -2.62 9.45 1.16
N LEU A 66 -3.22 10.42 0.49
CA LEU A 66 -2.91 11.83 0.70
C LEU A 66 -3.26 12.27 2.13
N ALA A 67 -4.41 11.84 2.65
CA ALA A 67 -4.82 12.13 4.02
C ALA A 67 -3.83 11.53 5.04
N ALA A 68 -3.43 10.27 4.83
CA ALA A 68 -2.44 9.60 5.67
C ALA A 68 -1.06 10.28 5.60
N ALA A 69 -0.61 10.70 4.42
CA ALA A 69 0.65 11.44 4.25
C ALA A 69 0.63 12.76 5.04
N ARG A 70 -0.44 13.55 4.90
CA ARG A 70 -0.62 14.80 5.66
C ARG A 70 -0.73 14.56 7.16
N GLN A 71 -1.30 13.44 7.59
CA GLN A 71 -1.35 13.07 9.00
C GLN A 71 0.06 12.73 9.51
N LEU A 72 0.82 11.94 8.75
CA LEU A 72 2.19 11.59 9.07
C LEU A 72 3.09 12.83 9.20
N GLU A 73 2.96 13.79 8.29
CA GLU A 73 3.67 15.09 8.37
C GLU A 73 3.32 15.88 9.65
N ARG A 74 2.04 15.92 10.02
CA ARG A 74 1.56 16.58 11.24
C ARG A 74 2.03 15.88 12.51
N ASP A 75 1.95 14.56 12.55
CA ASP A 75 2.28 13.77 13.74
C ASP A 75 3.81 13.74 13.97
N HIS A 76 4.60 13.87 12.90
CA HIS A 76 6.06 13.80 12.95
C HIS A 76 6.78 15.10 12.59
N THR A 77 6.13 16.26 12.73
CA THR A 77 6.72 17.58 12.39
C THR A 77 8.05 17.86 13.11
N THR A 78 8.26 17.31 14.30
CA THR A 78 9.50 17.48 15.08
C THR A 78 10.63 16.55 14.66
N THR A 79 10.29 15.44 14.00
CA THR A 79 11.22 14.34 13.69
C THR A 79 11.61 14.33 12.21
N ILE A 80 10.64 14.59 11.31
CA ILE A 80 10.89 14.72 9.88
C ILE A 80 11.53 16.09 9.65
N ARG A 81 12.80 16.09 9.29
CA ARG A 81 13.56 17.29 8.95
C ARG A 81 14.03 17.18 7.51
N ASP A 82 13.78 18.23 6.75
CA ASP A 82 14.37 18.41 5.44
C ASP A 82 15.75 19.07 5.63
N PHE A 83 16.81 18.36 5.24
CA PHE A 83 18.18 18.85 5.37
C PHE A 83 18.71 19.21 3.98
N ASP A 84 18.88 20.50 3.72
CA ASP A 84 19.46 21.00 2.47
C ASP A 84 20.99 21.09 2.56
N PHE A 85 21.66 19.97 2.31
CA PHE A 85 23.12 19.89 2.33
C PHE A 85 23.71 20.33 0.99
N GLN A 86 24.50 21.40 1.01
CA GLN A 86 25.18 21.92 -0.19
C GLN A 86 26.35 21.02 -0.62
N ARG A 87 26.72 21.10 -1.91
CA ARG A 87 27.86 20.35 -2.45
C ARG A 87 29.14 20.69 -1.68
N GLY A 88 29.80 19.67 -1.13
CA GLY A 88 31.00 19.82 -0.30
C GLY A 88 30.72 19.90 1.21
N ALA A 89 29.46 19.87 1.64
CA ALA A 89 29.12 19.69 3.04
C ALA A 89 29.47 18.26 3.50
N LEU A 90 30.23 18.15 4.59
CA LEU A 90 30.52 16.87 5.22
C LEU A 90 29.38 16.47 6.14
N VAL A 91 28.77 15.32 5.89
CA VAL A 91 27.63 14.83 6.67
C VAL A 91 27.92 13.48 7.31
N LEU A 92 27.40 13.32 8.53
CA LEU A 92 27.41 12.04 9.25
C LEU A 92 26.05 11.38 9.13
N MET A 93 26.01 10.19 8.53
CA MET A 93 24.77 9.44 8.38
C MET A 93 24.51 8.60 9.62
N ARG A 94 23.33 8.74 10.22
CA ARG A 94 22.94 7.92 11.39
C ARG A 94 22.83 6.45 10.99
N ASN A 95 23.49 5.56 11.72
CA ASN A 95 23.54 4.14 11.42
C ASN A 95 22.31 3.39 11.97
N THR A 96 21.14 3.64 11.38
CA THR A 96 19.84 3.12 11.84
C THR A 96 19.76 1.59 11.79
N ALA A 97 20.51 0.94 10.89
CA ALA A 97 20.58 -0.51 10.78
C ALA A 97 21.14 -1.18 12.03
N ILE A 98 22.13 -0.55 12.67
CA ILE A 98 22.78 -1.10 13.88
C ILE A 98 22.05 -0.67 15.15
N GLU A 99 21.36 0.47 15.17
CA GLU A 99 20.67 0.94 16.39
C GLU A 99 19.66 -0.05 16.97
N LYS A 100 19.02 -0.85 16.10
CA LYS A 100 18.06 -1.89 16.48
C LYS A 100 18.70 -3.27 16.72
N SER A 101 20.01 -3.42 16.52
CA SER A 101 20.70 -4.69 16.70
C SER A 101 21.10 -4.94 18.16
N LEU A 102 21.12 -6.20 18.58
CA LEU A 102 21.51 -6.61 19.94
C LEU A 102 23.01 -6.38 20.22
N ASN A 103 23.86 -6.33 19.18
CA ASN A 103 25.31 -6.14 19.28
C ASN A 103 25.77 -4.69 19.03
N ARG A 104 24.86 -3.71 19.10
CA ARG A 104 25.12 -2.31 18.74
C ARG A 104 26.22 -1.60 19.55
N LYS A 105 26.53 -2.08 20.76
CA LYS A 105 27.41 -1.39 21.73
C LYS A 105 28.82 -1.14 21.18
N MET A 106 29.34 -2.03 20.34
CA MET A 106 30.70 -1.98 19.81
C MET A 106 30.79 -1.40 18.39
N ARG A 107 29.68 -0.88 17.86
CA ARG A 107 29.59 -0.45 16.46
C ARG A 107 29.45 1.09 16.39
N PRO A 108 29.95 1.71 15.32
CA PRO A 108 29.85 3.16 15.15
C PRO A 108 28.39 3.58 14.98
N ARG A 109 27.98 4.59 15.76
CA ARG A 109 26.62 5.16 15.73
C ARG A 109 26.35 5.97 14.45
N TYR A 110 27.40 6.52 13.86
CA TYR A 110 27.33 7.31 12.63
C TYR A 110 28.33 6.76 11.60
N LEU A 111 27.99 6.89 10.33
CA LEU A 111 28.80 6.52 9.17
C LEU A 111 29.29 7.78 8.44
N GLY A 112 30.42 7.68 7.75
CA GLY A 112 31.03 8.82 7.06
C GLY A 112 31.87 9.69 7.99
N PRO A 113 32.55 10.71 7.46
CA PRO A 113 31.89 11.78 6.72
C PRO A 113 31.76 11.49 5.22
N TYR A 114 30.58 11.77 4.68
CA TYR A 114 30.26 11.74 3.25
C TYR A 114 30.19 13.16 2.69
#